data_AF-A0A6V8I3R2-F1
#
_entry.id   AF-A0A6V8I3R2-F1
#
_cell.length_a   1.000
_cell.length_b   1.000
_cell.length_c   1.000
_cell.angle_alpha   90.00
_cell.angle_beta   90.00
_cell.angle_gamma   90.00
#
_symmetry.space_group_name_H-M   'P 1'
#
loop_
_entity.id
_entity.type
_entity.pdbx_description
1 polymer ?
#
loop_
_entity_poly.entity_id
_entity_poly.type
_entity_poly.pdbx_seq_one_letter_code
_entity_poly.pdbx_strand_id
1 'polypeptide(L)'
;MAITKQIALKSVAVLSLGLTMAVGTSAGRAAAAQAGEAGQMQAGAPHHAGNGMQNCPKEAAPLPEPLKGWAQPAPVTAAATSRDLESVRLTEGKAVAAHLRSTTDMQYVVRPEQPGGKVSSGGMFAFDVPAAGTYRVMLGNRAWLDVVQGGKAILSSGHNHGPACSGIGKMVDFPLEAGRAVVEVSGSGKPDMTLMVIRTP
;
A
#
# COMPACT_ATOMS: atom_id res chain seq x y z
N MET A 1 54.65 18.81 -16.12
CA MET A 1 54.14 19.15 -14.77
C MET A 1 53.11 18.10 -14.38
N ALA A 2 53.50 17.16 -13.54
CA ALA A 2 52.68 16.03 -13.10
C ALA A 2 52.38 16.20 -11.61
N ILE A 3 51.11 16.12 -11.20
CA ILE A 3 50.74 15.89 -9.79
C ILE A 3 49.55 14.93 -9.75
N THR A 4 49.90 13.65 -9.62
CA THR A 4 49.08 12.54 -9.17
C THR A 4 48.64 12.79 -7.72
N LYS A 5 47.34 12.68 -7.40
CA LYS A 5 46.84 12.64 -6.02
C LYS A 5 46.49 11.21 -5.61
N GLN A 6 47.07 10.79 -4.50
CA GLN A 6 46.99 9.46 -3.89
C GLN A 6 45.71 9.27 -3.05
N ILE A 7 45.07 8.12 -3.27
CA ILE A 7 44.64 7.06 -2.34
C ILE A 7 44.48 7.40 -0.83
N ALA A 8 43.33 7.03 -0.27
CA ALA A 8 43.23 6.50 1.09
C ALA A 8 42.04 5.53 1.21
N LEU A 9 42.29 4.23 1.07
CA LEU A 9 41.40 3.16 1.54
C LEU A 9 41.62 3.02 3.06
N LYS A 10 40.55 3.09 3.85
CA LYS A 10 40.57 2.69 5.26
C LYS A 10 39.84 1.35 5.41
N SER A 11 40.64 0.30 5.57
CA SER A 11 40.20 -1.02 6.03
C SER A 11 39.74 -0.94 7.48
N VAL A 12 38.56 -1.49 7.78
CA VAL A 12 38.13 -1.78 9.15
C VAL A 12 38.18 -3.29 9.34
N ALA A 13 39.13 -3.74 10.15
CA ALA A 13 39.22 -5.10 10.64
C ALA A 13 38.17 -5.30 11.74
N VAL A 14 37.28 -6.29 11.58
CA VAL A 14 36.39 -6.74 12.65
C VAL A 14 37.01 -8.00 13.25
N LEU A 15 37.44 -7.87 14.50
CA LEU A 15 37.94 -8.96 15.33
C LEU A 15 36.81 -9.94 15.67
N SER A 16 37.09 -11.21 15.45
CA SER A 16 36.34 -12.37 15.89
C SER A 16 36.49 -12.60 17.40
N LEU A 17 35.37 -12.72 18.12
CA LEU A 17 35.30 -13.38 19.43
C LEU A 17 34.31 -14.54 19.31
N GLY A 18 34.80 -15.76 19.52
CA GLY A 18 34.00 -16.97 19.55
C GLY A 18 33.12 -17.04 20.81
N LEU A 19 31.98 -17.73 20.69
CA LEU A 19 31.28 -18.26 21.84
C LEU A 19 30.78 -19.69 21.56
N THR A 20 31.15 -20.52 22.52
CA THR A 20 31.05 -21.95 22.77
C THR A 20 29.70 -22.60 22.43
N MET A 21 29.76 -23.80 21.85
CA MET A 21 28.63 -24.73 21.74
C MET A 21 28.27 -25.33 23.11
N ALA A 22 26.97 -25.47 23.38
CA ALA A 22 26.45 -26.40 24.38
C ALA A 22 25.45 -27.34 23.70
N VAL A 23 25.86 -28.61 23.59
CA VAL A 23 25.02 -29.74 23.17
C VAL A 23 24.23 -30.21 24.38
N GLY A 24 22.90 -30.11 24.31
CA GLY A 24 21.98 -30.68 25.30
C GLY A 24 21.13 -31.76 24.66
N THR A 25 21.55 -33.02 24.80
CA THR A 25 20.72 -34.20 24.55
C THR A 25 19.92 -34.54 25.80
N SER A 26 18.59 -34.56 25.69
CA SER A 26 17.72 -35.32 26.58
C SER A 26 16.79 -36.21 25.77
N ALA A 27 17.00 -37.52 25.90
CA ALA A 27 16.11 -38.57 25.44
C ALA A 27 14.98 -38.74 26.45
N GLY A 28 13.74 -38.97 26.00
CA GLY A 28 12.61 -39.15 26.89
C GLY A 28 11.33 -39.63 26.21
N ARG A 29 11.29 -40.94 25.93
CA ARG A 29 10.14 -41.87 25.93
C ARG A 29 8.89 -41.61 25.06
N ALA A 30 8.57 -42.66 24.32
CA ALA A 30 7.31 -42.92 23.64
C ALA A 30 6.10 -43.03 24.58
N ALA A 31 4.93 -42.64 24.08
CA ALA A 31 3.64 -43.18 24.48
C ALA A 31 2.70 -43.13 23.27
N ALA A 32 2.14 -44.28 22.92
CA ALA A 32 1.07 -44.44 21.94
C ALA A 32 -0.26 -44.03 22.56
N ALA A 33 -1.17 -43.41 21.79
CA ALA A 33 -2.61 -43.52 22.00
C ALA A 33 -3.44 -42.84 20.89
N GLN A 34 -4.22 -43.69 20.20
CA GLN A 34 -5.66 -43.56 19.94
C GLN A 34 -6.19 -42.77 18.72
N ALA A 35 -7.10 -43.48 18.03
CA ALA A 35 -8.01 -43.05 17.00
C ALA A 35 -9.33 -42.51 17.60
N GLY A 36 -10.10 -41.78 16.77
CA GLY A 36 -11.42 -41.19 17.05
C GLY A 36 -11.31 -39.66 17.08
N GLU A 37 -12.14 -38.83 16.44
CA GLU A 37 -13.49 -38.97 15.90
C GLU A 37 -13.71 -37.90 14.81
N ALA A 38 -14.67 -38.18 13.93
CA ALA A 38 -15.23 -37.22 13.00
C ALA A 38 -15.99 -36.11 13.75
N GLY A 39 -16.04 -34.92 13.16
CA GLY A 39 -17.08 -33.93 13.48
C GLY A 39 -16.55 -32.54 13.79
N GLN A 40 -16.57 -31.67 12.78
CA GLN A 40 -17.48 -30.52 12.69
C GLN A 40 -16.86 -29.46 11.78
N MET A 41 -17.41 -29.39 10.57
CA MET A 41 -17.33 -28.23 9.70
C MET A 41 -17.74 -27.00 10.53
N GLN A 42 -16.78 -26.14 10.85
CA GLN A 42 -17.11 -24.80 11.32
C GLN A 42 -17.65 -24.03 10.11
N ALA A 43 -18.98 -23.93 10.07
CA ALA A 43 -19.70 -23.02 9.21
C ALA A 43 -19.08 -21.62 9.35
N GLY A 44 -18.77 -21.03 8.19
CA GLY A 44 -18.21 -19.69 8.11
C GLY A 44 -19.02 -18.72 8.94
N ALA A 45 -18.33 -17.99 9.81
CA ALA A 45 -18.90 -16.82 10.46
C ALA A 45 -19.45 -15.89 9.36
N PRO A 46 -20.65 -15.31 9.53
CA PRO A 46 -21.16 -14.35 8.57
C PRO A 46 -20.18 -13.18 8.52
N HIS A 47 -19.58 -12.98 7.35
CA HIS A 47 -18.91 -11.72 7.05
C HIS A 47 -19.98 -10.62 7.18
N HIS A 48 -19.94 -9.86 8.27
CA HIS A 48 -20.66 -8.59 8.38
C HIS A 48 -20.12 -7.68 7.27
N ALA A 49 -20.75 -7.74 6.09
CA ALA A 49 -20.61 -6.75 5.05
C ALA A 49 -21.06 -5.42 5.68
N GLY A 50 -20.10 -4.52 5.90
CA GLY A 50 -20.35 -3.25 6.58
C GLY A 50 -21.52 -2.50 5.91
N ASN A 51 -22.51 -2.15 6.73
CA ASN A 51 -23.73 -1.42 6.37
C ASN A 51 -23.52 0.03 5.87
N GLY A 52 -22.30 0.42 5.50
CA GLY A 52 -21.96 1.81 5.20
C GLY A 52 -22.59 2.38 3.91
N MET A 53 -23.05 1.52 2.99
CA MET A 53 -23.64 1.94 1.71
C MET A 53 -25.17 1.82 1.65
N GLN A 54 -25.79 1.13 2.60
CA GLN A 54 -27.17 0.64 2.44
C GLN A 54 -28.23 1.72 2.62
N ASN A 55 -27.84 2.90 3.14
CA ASN A 55 -28.74 4.00 3.47
C ASN A 55 -28.47 5.25 2.63
N CYS A 56 -27.76 5.12 1.51
CA CYS A 56 -27.49 6.26 0.64
C CYS A 56 -28.70 6.61 -0.24
N PRO A 57 -29.05 7.90 -0.38
CA PRO A 57 -30.07 8.32 -1.33
C PRO A 57 -29.64 7.91 -2.74
N LYS A 58 -30.64 7.68 -3.62
CA LYS A 58 -30.40 7.30 -5.02
C LYS A 58 -29.52 8.33 -5.75
N GLU A 59 -29.58 9.59 -5.32
CA GLU A 59 -28.72 10.66 -5.77
C GLU A 59 -27.96 11.22 -4.57
N ALA A 60 -26.63 11.06 -4.60
CA ALA A 60 -25.76 11.59 -3.55
C ALA A 60 -25.64 13.12 -3.67
N ALA A 61 -25.51 13.79 -2.52
CA ALA A 61 -25.21 15.22 -2.51
C ALA A 61 -23.88 15.49 -3.27
N PRO A 62 -23.77 16.65 -3.96
CA PRO A 62 -22.54 17.01 -4.64
C PRO A 62 -21.38 17.08 -3.64
N LEU A 63 -20.20 16.61 -4.07
CA LEU A 63 -19.01 16.67 -3.25
C LEU A 63 -18.51 18.10 -3.09
N PRO A 64 -17.89 18.45 -1.95
CA PRO A 64 -17.20 19.72 -1.77
C PRO A 64 -16.18 19.97 -2.89
N GLU A 65 -15.90 21.25 -3.18
CA GLU A 65 -15.03 21.69 -4.28
C GLU A 65 -13.69 20.93 -4.37
N PRO A 66 -12.93 20.70 -3.28
CA PRO A 66 -11.67 19.94 -3.35
C PRO A 66 -11.85 18.47 -3.78
N LEU A 67 -13.05 17.92 -3.65
CA LEU A 67 -13.37 16.51 -3.91
C LEU A 67 -14.18 16.30 -5.19
N LYS A 68 -14.58 17.36 -5.91
CA LYS A 68 -15.47 17.27 -7.07
C LYS A 68 -14.93 16.35 -8.17
N GLY A 69 -13.60 16.27 -8.33
CA GLY A 69 -12.95 15.43 -9.31
C GLY A 69 -13.16 13.92 -9.10
N TRP A 70 -13.64 13.53 -7.92
CA TRP A 70 -13.99 12.15 -7.61
C TRP A 70 -15.17 11.62 -8.44
N ALA A 71 -16.10 12.49 -8.84
CA ALA A 71 -17.33 12.09 -9.51
C ALA A 71 -17.13 11.57 -10.94
N GLN A 72 -15.98 11.84 -11.56
CA GLN A 72 -15.70 11.53 -12.97
C GLN A 72 -14.31 10.91 -13.14
N PRO A 73 -14.11 9.68 -12.65
CA PRO A 73 -12.80 9.04 -12.72
C PRO A 73 -12.46 8.62 -14.16
N ALA A 74 -11.23 8.92 -14.59
CA ALA A 74 -10.72 8.47 -15.88
C ALA A 74 -10.15 7.04 -15.78
N PRO A 75 -10.44 6.13 -16.73
CA PRO A 75 -9.95 4.76 -16.67
C PRO A 75 -8.42 4.71 -16.82
N VAL A 76 -7.76 3.85 -16.04
CA VAL A 76 -6.31 3.59 -16.14
C VAL A 76 -5.99 2.16 -15.74
N THR A 77 -4.98 1.55 -16.36
CA THR A 77 -4.39 0.29 -15.84
C THR A 77 -3.21 0.65 -14.95
N ALA A 78 -3.18 0.11 -13.73
CA ALA A 78 -2.12 0.44 -12.77
C ALA A 78 -0.75 -0.13 -13.19
N ALA A 79 0.32 0.57 -12.80
CA ALA A 79 1.68 0.09 -12.99
C ALA A 79 1.92 -1.15 -12.11
N ALA A 80 2.52 -2.20 -12.69
CA ALA A 80 2.97 -3.37 -11.93
C ALA A 80 4.44 -3.24 -11.53
N THR A 81 5.23 -2.52 -12.33
CA THR A 81 6.67 -2.34 -12.16
C THR A 81 7.04 -0.85 -12.16
N SER A 82 8.23 -0.53 -11.65
CA SER A 82 8.73 0.85 -11.65
C SER A 82 8.90 1.45 -13.05
N ARG A 83 9.11 0.63 -14.08
CA ARG A 83 9.19 1.08 -15.48
C ARG A 83 7.86 1.60 -15.99
N ASP A 84 6.75 0.97 -15.59
CA ASP A 84 5.41 1.32 -16.08
C ASP A 84 4.96 2.71 -15.58
N LEU A 85 5.53 3.19 -14.47
CA LEU A 85 5.24 4.48 -13.83
C LEU A 85 5.51 5.71 -14.72
N GLU A 86 6.25 5.55 -15.81
CA GLU A 86 6.41 6.63 -16.79
C GLU A 86 5.08 6.99 -17.47
N SER A 87 4.17 6.02 -17.59
CA SER A 87 2.89 6.13 -18.28
C SER A 87 1.67 6.22 -17.35
N VAL A 88 1.82 5.87 -16.07
CA VAL A 88 0.73 5.82 -15.08
C VAL A 88 0.94 6.92 -14.04
N ARG A 89 0.31 8.08 -14.26
CA ARG A 89 0.46 9.27 -13.41
C ARG A 89 -0.86 9.78 -12.89
N LEU A 90 -0.89 10.12 -11.60
CA LEU A 90 -1.98 10.87 -11.00
C LEU A 90 -1.80 12.36 -11.29
N THR A 91 -2.92 13.03 -11.50
CA THR A 91 -2.99 14.49 -11.52
C THR A 91 -3.78 14.94 -10.30
N GLU A 92 -3.29 15.93 -9.57
CA GLU A 92 -3.98 16.46 -8.40
C GLU A 92 -5.43 16.85 -8.74
N GLY A 93 -6.37 16.45 -7.89
CA GLY A 93 -7.79 16.74 -8.05
C GLY A 93 -8.48 16.00 -9.20
N LYS A 94 -7.81 15.06 -9.88
CA LYS A 94 -8.41 14.21 -10.91
C LYS A 94 -8.43 12.75 -10.46
N ALA A 95 -9.61 12.17 -10.34
CA ALA A 95 -9.74 10.77 -10.00
C ALA A 95 -9.43 9.86 -11.19
N VAL A 96 -8.96 8.67 -10.86
CA VAL A 96 -8.79 7.56 -11.81
C VAL A 96 -9.64 6.38 -11.40
N ALA A 97 -10.19 5.67 -12.37
CA ALA A 97 -10.82 4.36 -12.21
C ALA A 97 -9.75 3.33 -12.60
N ALA A 98 -8.98 2.89 -11.61
CA ALA A 98 -7.86 2.01 -11.81
C ALA A 98 -8.31 0.54 -11.93
N HIS A 99 -7.83 -0.12 -12.99
CA HIS A 99 -7.69 -1.56 -13.03
C HIS A 99 -6.33 -1.95 -12.43
N LEU A 100 -6.38 -2.45 -11.20
CA LEU A 100 -5.25 -2.99 -10.45
C LEU A 100 -4.80 -4.33 -11.06
N ARG A 101 -3.55 -4.68 -10.79
CA ARG A 101 -2.87 -5.88 -11.28
C ARG A 101 -2.95 -6.99 -10.24
N SER A 102 -2.75 -8.24 -10.66
CA SER A 102 -2.61 -9.34 -9.71
C SER A 102 -1.42 -9.07 -8.79
N THR A 103 -1.58 -9.34 -7.49
CA THR A 103 -0.47 -9.22 -6.52
C THR A 103 0.74 -10.08 -6.90
N THR A 104 0.55 -11.16 -7.66
CA THR A 104 1.64 -12.00 -8.18
C THR A 104 2.51 -11.31 -9.23
N ASP A 105 1.99 -10.28 -9.88
CA ASP A 105 2.67 -9.57 -10.97
C ASP A 105 3.41 -8.32 -10.46
N MET A 106 3.15 -7.93 -9.21
CA MET A 106 3.63 -6.68 -8.64
C MET A 106 5.11 -6.74 -8.28
N GLN A 107 5.83 -5.69 -8.67
CA GLN A 107 7.20 -5.38 -8.30
C GLN A 107 7.21 -3.95 -7.75
N TYR A 108 6.83 -3.81 -6.49
CA TYR A 108 6.73 -2.52 -5.81
C TYR A 108 8.09 -1.81 -5.71
N VAL A 109 8.08 -0.48 -5.68
CA VAL A 109 9.29 0.33 -5.46
C VAL A 109 9.82 0.11 -4.05
N VAL A 110 8.92 0.09 -3.07
CA VAL A 110 9.22 -0.32 -1.69
C VAL A 110 8.29 -1.47 -1.33
N ARG A 111 8.76 -2.44 -0.53
CA ARG A 111 7.88 -3.51 -0.06
C ARG A 111 6.71 -2.89 0.74
N PRO A 112 5.44 -3.13 0.37
CA PRO A 112 4.32 -2.61 1.13
C PRO A 112 4.32 -3.10 2.57
N GLU A 113 3.83 -2.28 3.50
CA GLU A 113 3.72 -2.69 4.91
C GLU A 113 2.73 -3.87 5.05
N GLN A 114 1.63 -3.85 4.29
CA GLN A 114 0.68 -4.96 4.19
C GLN A 114 0.50 -5.42 2.73
N PRO A 115 1.32 -6.38 2.25
CA PRO A 115 1.32 -6.78 0.84
C PRO A 115 0.04 -7.49 0.37
N GLY A 116 -0.80 -7.96 1.30
CA GLY A 116 -1.98 -8.77 1.00
C GLY A 116 -1.68 -10.22 0.66
N GLY A 117 -2.73 -10.97 0.29
CA GLY A 117 -2.64 -12.39 -0.09
C GLY A 117 -2.47 -12.62 -1.60
N LYS A 118 -2.25 -13.87 -2.03
CA LYS A 118 -2.00 -14.21 -3.44
C LYS A 118 -3.15 -13.88 -4.40
N VAL A 119 -4.38 -13.87 -3.90
CA VAL A 119 -5.60 -13.56 -4.69
C VAL A 119 -5.99 -12.08 -4.62
N SER A 120 -5.15 -11.23 -4.02
CA SER A 120 -5.38 -9.79 -3.98
C SER A 120 -4.89 -9.09 -5.23
N SER A 121 -5.22 -7.82 -5.35
CA SER A 121 -4.75 -6.92 -6.40
C SER A 121 -3.96 -5.75 -5.82
N GLY A 122 -3.06 -5.21 -6.62
CA GLY A 122 -2.23 -4.06 -6.29
C GLY A 122 -1.91 -3.21 -7.49
N GLY A 123 -1.28 -2.06 -7.26
CA GLY A 123 -0.93 -1.15 -8.32
C GLY A 123 -0.10 0.02 -7.82
N MET A 124 0.69 0.60 -8.71
CA MET A 124 1.46 1.80 -8.43
C MET A 124 1.07 2.94 -9.38
N PHE A 125 1.21 4.17 -8.88
CA PHE A 125 0.94 5.38 -9.64
C PHE A 125 1.98 6.43 -9.31
N ALA A 126 2.57 7.08 -10.31
CA ALA A 126 3.47 8.19 -10.07
C ALA A 126 2.65 9.45 -9.76
N PHE A 127 3.15 10.27 -8.85
CA PHE A 127 2.60 11.59 -8.56
C PHE A 127 3.74 12.59 -8.47
N ASP A 128 3.70 13.61 -9.31
CA ASP A 128 4.68 14.69 -9.29
C ASP A 128 4.15 15.77 -8.34
N VAL A 129 4.71 15.81 -7.12
CA VAL A 129 4.28 16.71 -6.03
C VAL A 129 4.74 18.13 -6.37
N PRO A 130 3.83 19.09 -6.62
CA PRO A 130 4.21 20.40 -7.13
C PRO A 130 4.90 21.28 -6.10
N ALA A 131 4.52 21.15 -4.83
CA ALA A 131 5.07 21.90 -3.71
C ALA A 131 5.01 21.07 -2.43
N ALA A 132 5.92 21.33 -1.49
CA ALA A 132 5.88 20.71 -0.19
C ALA A 132 4.54 21.01 0.52
N GLY A 133 4.04 20.00 1.25
CA GLY A 133 2.78 20.10 1.98
C GLY A 133 2.17 18.75 2.26
N THR A 134 0.99 18.77 2.86
CA THR A 134 0.22 17.55 3.12
C THR A 134 -0.67 17.23 1.92
N TYR A 135 -0.58 16.00 1.45
CA TYR A 135 -1.39 15.47 0.37
C TYR A 135 -2.25 14.33 0.88
N ARG A 136 -3.53 14.38 0.53
CA ARG A 136 -4.53 13.38 0.85
C ARG A 136 -4.69 12.45 -0.33
N VAL A 137 -4.47 11.16 -0.11
CA VAL A 137 -4.77 10.10 -1.06
C VAL A 137 -6.04 9.38 -0.63
N MET A 138 -6.96 9.20 -1.58
CA MET A 138 -8.31 8.71 -1.35
C MET A 138 -8.55 7.44 -2.15
N LEU A 139 -9.15 6.43 -1.50
CA LEU A 139 -9.47 5.14 -2.11
C LEU A 139 -10.98 4.85 -2.02
N GLY A 140 -11.54 4.29 -3.09
CA GLY A 140 -12.97 3.93 -3.14
C GLY A 140 -13.33 2.66 -2.37
N ASN A 141 -12.37 1.76 -2.18
CA ASN A 141 -12.56 0.47 -1.52
C ASN A 141 -11.36 0.13 -0.62
N ARG A 142 -11.50 -0.99 0.12
CA ARG A 142 -10.50 -1.44 1.08
C ARG A 142 -9.24 -1.94 0.37
N ALA A 143 -8.12 -1.28 0.66
CA ALA A 143 -6.77 -1.72 0.35
C ALA A 143 -5.79 -1.10 1.34
N TRP A 144 -4.57 -1.61 1.34
CA TRP A 144 -3.44 -0.97 1.97
C TRP A 144 -2.86 0.11 1.05
N LEU A 145 -2.30 1.16 1.66
CA LEU A 145 -1.83 2.34 0.97
C LEU A 145 -0.51 2.79 1.58
N ASP A 146 0.53 2.78 0.77
CA ASP A 146 1.82 3.36 1.08
C ASP A 146 2.10 4.49 0.09
N VAL A 147 2.81 5.53 0.52
CA VAL A 147 3.36 6.55 -0.39
C VAL A 147 4.87 6.54 -0.24
N VAL A 148 5.57 6.45 -1.36
CA VAL A 148 7.03 6.37 -1.42
C VAL A 148 7.59 7.65 -1.99
N GLN A 149 8.53 8.29 -1.30
CA GLN A 149 9.30 9.43 -1.80
C GLN A 149 10.76 9.28 -1.40
N GLY A 150 11.69 9.55 -2.33
CA GLY A 150 13.12 9.38 -2.08
C GLY A 150 13.53 7.94 -1.73
N GLY A 151 12.81 6.94 -2.25
CA GLY A 151 13.07 5.52 -2.02
C GLY A 151 12.65 5.02 -0.63
N LYS A 152 11.83 5.77 0.10
CA LYS A 152 11.33 5.42 1.44
C LYS A 152 9.83 5.58 1.52
N ALA A 153 9.18 4.69 2.26
CA ALA A 153 7.78 4.87 2.63
C ALA A 153 7.66 6.09 3.57
N ILE A 154 6.68 6.94 3.28
CA ILE A 154 6.33 8.13 4.05
C ILE A 154 5.27 7.73 5.07
N LEU A 155 5.52 8.09 6.33
CA LEU A 155 4.54 7.87 7.39
C LEU A 155 3.32 8.77 7.18
N SER A 156 2.12 8.17 7.20
CA SER A 156 0.87 8.92 7.14
C SER A 156 0.70 9.82 8.37
N SER A 157 0.22 11.04 8.19
CA SER A 157 -0.07 12.01 9.26
C SER A 157 -1.55 12.05 9.69
N GLY A 158 -2.46 11.42 8.94
CA GLY A 158 -3.90 11.45 9.24
C GLY A 158 -4.69 10.39 8.48
N HIS A 159 -5.73 9.86 9.12
CA HIS A 159 -6.63 8.85 8.55
C HIS A 159 -8.07 9.33 8.74
N ASN A 160 -8.82 9.43 7.66
CA ASN A 160 -10.17 9.96 7.65
C ASN A 160 -11.09 9.11 6.77
N HIS A 161 -12.40 9.28 6.97
CA HIS A 161 -13.40 8.80 6.03
C HIS A 161 -13.81 9.93 5.07
N GLY A 162 -14.31 9.55 3.90
CA GLY A 162 -14.93 10.53 3.01
C GLY A 162 -16.31 10.97 3.48
N PRO A 163 -16.86 12.02 2.84
CA PRO A 163 -18.25 12.42 3.07
C PRO A 163 -19.20 11.24 2.88
N ALA A 164 -20.29 11.21 3.66
CA ALA A 164 -21.30 10.17 3.54
C ALA A 164 -21.78 10.07 2.08
N CYS A 165 -21.95 8.83 1.59
CA CYS A 165 -22.44 8.54 0.24
C CYS A 165 -21.58 9.06 -0.93
N SER A 166 -20.33 9.46 -0.66
CA SER A 166 -19.36 9.88 -1.69
C SER A 166 -18.74 8.72 -2.48
N GLY A 167 -18.81 7.49 -1.94
CA GLY A 167 -18.02 6.36 -2.44
C GLY A 167 -16.53 6.43 -2.08
N ILE A 168 -16.07 7.42 -1.31
CA ILE A 168 -14.69 7.47 -0.78
C ILE A 168 -14.64 6.67 0.53
N GLY A 169 -14.05 5.47 0.48
CA GLY A 169 -13.98 4.56 1.63
C GLY A 169 -12.87 4.90 2.62
N LYS A 170 -11.75 5.44 2.14
CA LYS A 170 -10.57 5.79 2.96
C LYS A 170 -9.92 7.07 2.43
N MET A 171 -9.49 7.93 3.33
CA MET A 171 -8.63 9.08 3.06
C MET A 171 -7.41 9.02 3.97
N VAL A 172 -6.20 9.16 3.41
CA VAL A 172 -4.96 9.13 4.18
C VAL A 172 -4.09 10.31 3.78
N ASP A 173 -3.58 11.02 4.78
CA ASP A 173 -2.77 12.21 4.62
C ASP A 173 -1.29 11.87 4.74
N PHE A 174 -0.47 12.43 3.86
CA PHE A 174 0.97 12.25 3.84
C PHE A 174 1.67 13.60 3.73
N PRO A 175 2.63 13.92 4.61
CA PRO A 175 3.51 15.06 4.41
C PRO A 175 4.51 14.72 3.30
N LEU A 176 4.46 15.45 2.18
CA LEU A 176 5.33 15.24 1.02
C LEU A 176 6.16 16.49 0.74
N GLU A 177 7.39 16.27 0.31
CA GLU A 177 8.23 17.31 -0.28
C GLU A 177 7.90 17.51 -1.75
N ALA A 178 8.32 18.63 -2.33
CA ALA A 178 8.22 18.82 -3.77
C ALA A 178 9.06 17.77 -4.51
N GLY A 179 8.53 17.22 -5.60
CA GLY A 179 9.19 16.20 -6.42
C GLY A 179 8.41 14.90 -6.56
N ARG A 180 9.05 13.86 -7.09
CA ARG A 180 8.37 12.62 -7.45
C ARG A 180 8.06 11.75 -6.22
N ALA A 181 6.79 11.38 -6.10
CA ALA A 181 6.31 10.34 -5.20
C ALA A 181 5.68 9.17 -6.00
N VAL A 182 5.55 8.02 -5.36
CA VAL A 182 4.83 6.86 -5.88
C VAL A 182 3.76 6.47 -4.87
N VAL A 183 2.53 6.41 -5.32
CA VAL A 183 1.40 5.88 -4.55
C VAL A 183 1.33 4.38 -4.80
N GLU A 184 1.50 3.57 -3.76
CA GLU A 184 1.46 2.11 -3.83
C GLU A 184 0.20 1.60 -3.14
N VAL A 185 -0.65 0.92 -3.92
CA VAL A 185 -1.85 0.23 -3.43
C VAL A 185 -1.56 -1.25 -3.39
N SER A 186 -1.85 -1.89 -2.26
CA SER A 186 -1.65 -3.34 -2.09
C SER A 186 -2.81 -3.99 -1.34
N GLY A 187 -2.95 -5.31 -1.49
CA GLY A 187 -3.94 -6.08 -0.74
C GLY A 187 -5.40 -5.72 -1.04
N SER A 188 -5.70 -5.13 -2.20
CA SER A 188 -7.09 -4.91 -2.60
C SER A 188 -7.79 -6.24 -2.84
N GLY A 189 -9.00 -6.39 -2.29
CA GLY A 189 -9.85 -7.55 -2.58
C GLY A 189 -10.58 -7.46 -3.94
N LYS A 190 -10.45 -6.34 -4.65
CA LYS A 190 -11.06 -6.12 -5.98
C LYS A 190 -10.00 -5.58 -6.95
N PRO A 191 -10.05 -5.96 -8.24
CA PRO A 191 -9.17 -5.37 -9.24
C PRO A 191 -9.55 -3.92 -9.56
N ASP A 192 -10.79 -3.51 -9.36
CA ASP A 192 -11.24 -2.15 -9.68
C ASP A 192 -11.18 -1.23 -8.45
N MET A 193 -10.61 -0.04 -8.63
CA MET A 193 -10.46 0.94 -7.56
C MET A 193 -10.52 2.38 -8.08
N THR A 194 -11.37 3.21 -7.50
CA THR A 194 -11.25 4.66 -7.67
C THR A 194 -10.15 5.19 -6.75
N LEU A 195 -9.25 6.01 -7.30
CA LEU A 195 -8.16 6.64 -6.56
C LEU A 195 -8.03 8.11 -6.95
N MET A 196 -7.74 8.99 -5.98
CA MET A 196 -7.46 10.41 -6.25
C MET A 196 -6.50 10.97 -5.21
N VAL A 197 -5.67 11.92 -5.62
CA VAL A 197 -4.80 12.70 -4.72
C VAL A 197 -5.18 14.17 -4.77
N ILE A 198 -5.19 14.84 -3.62
CA ILE A 198 -5.39 16.29 -3.50
C ILE A 198 -4.39 16.85 -2.49
N ARG A 199 -4.02 18.13 -2.61
CA ARG A 199 -3.38 18.83 -1.49
C ARG A 199 -4.44 19.16 -0.44
N THR A 200 -4.11 18.97 0.84
CA THR A 200 -4.97 19.45 1.91
C THR A 200 -4.79 20.97 2.08
N PRO A 201 -5.86 21.72 2.40
CA PRO A 201 -5.76 23.14 2.76
C PRO A 201 -4.77 23.39 3.91
#